data_AF-A0A017SXC0-F1
#
_entry.id   AF-A0A017SXC0-F1
#
_cell.length_a   1.000
_cell.length_b   1.000
_cell.length_c   1.000
_cell.angle_alpha   90.00
_cell.angle_beta   90.00
_cell.angle_gamma   90.00
#
_symmetry.space_group_name_H-M   'P 1'
#
loop_
_entity.id
_entity.type
_entity.pdbx_description
1 polymer ?
#
loop_
_entity_poly.entity_id
_entity_poly.type
_entity_poly.pdbx_seq_one_letter_code
_entity_poly.pdbx_strand_id
1 'polypeptide(L)'
;MREEMKMRLMKLLGVLGLVTVGGAGMAAGCGGSEDDGGGTTTTDQGCEQTEPACSVGGCVALKDNAGQEKFGLRMSQLTVTAPEALTNPTVQQIVGQGVLLNLESCRLTGKGTFNWLFEMDMTTSMVRTGGALPRQDPRAGGYCFLDEQEGTFPIKPVTVAYTLADGEISAVLGDLLVPIYEELVPTSTPILLPLKAARVEGLKLSADNNCVGTYNAEGLLPPDRCLPSVDYPAFVDGASLEAHILLEEADQVVVEDLGQSLCVLLGGSGSSDGANPVSRCKRDAQGMIELKGDFCSTTGAAGGCQDSFRLSATFAASAIAIDGICP
;
A
#
# COMPACT_ATOMS: atom_id res chain seq x y z
N MET A 1 22.51 29.58 -15.82
CA MET A 1 22.18 28.34 -15.08
C MET A 1 21.94 27.22 -16.07
N ARG A 2 23.01 26.78 -16.75
CA ARG A 2 22.98 25.87 -17.90
C ARG A 2 24.25 25.03 -17.89
N GLU A 3 24.57 24.37 -16.77
CA GLU A 3 25.85 23.67 -16.58
C GLU A 3 25.80 22.54 -15.52
N GLU A 4 24.63 22.02 -15.10
CA GLU A 4 24.58 20.92 -14.08
C GLU A 4 23.77 19.68 -14.49
N MET A 5 23.62 19.42 -15.79
CA MET A 5 22.90 18.23 -16.29
C MET A 5 23.83 17.20 -16.95
N LYS A 6 25.07 17.06 -16.44
CA LYS A 6 26.14 16.31 -17.11
C LYS A 6 26.84 15.22 -16.28
N MET A 7 26.31 14.82 -15.13
CA MET A 7 26.91 13.73 -14.36
C MET A 7 25.82 12.87 -13.70
N ARG A 8 25.36 11.83 -14.39
CA ARG A 8 24.87 10.57 -13.80
C ARG A 8 24.51 9.47 -14.81
N LEU A 9 24.87 9.63 -16.07
CA LEU A 9 24.73 8.59 -17.10
C LEU A 9 26.12 8.03 -17.46
N MET A 10 26.68 7.15 -16.62
CA MET A 10 27.77 6.23 -17.00
C MET A 10 28.12 5.31 -15.83
N LYS A 11 27.57 4.09 -15.83
CA LYS A 11 28.15 2.88 -15.22
C LYS A 11 27.33 1.66 -15.64
N LEU A 12 27.44 1.30 -16.92
CA LEU A 12 26.97 0.02 -17.46
C LEU A 12 27.85 -0.31 -18.67
N LEU A 13 28.89 -1.14 -18.45
CA LEU A 13 29.53 -2.02 -19.44
C LEU A 13 30.80 -2.67 -18.86
N GLY A 14 30.93 -3.99 -19.09
CA GLY A 14 32.08 -4.84 -18.79
C GLY A 14 31.71 -5.87 -17.72
N VAL A 15 31.51 -7.15 -18.01
CA VAL A 15 32.48 -8.04 -18.64
C VAL A 15 31.77 -9.12 -19.47
N LEU A 16 32.18 -9.23 -20.74
CA LEU A 16 31.92 -10.36 -21.62
C LEU A 16 32.96 -11.46 -21.30
N GLY A 17 32.52 -12.65 -20.92
CA GLY A 17 33.38 -13.83 -20.74
C GLY A 17 32.85 -15.01 -21.55
N LEU A 18 33.46 -15.26 -22.71
CA LEU A 18 33.28 -16.49 -23.49
C LEU A 18 33.96 -17.67 -22.77
N VAL A 19 33.23 -18.77 -22.58
CA VAL A 19 33.82 -20.12 -22.52
C VAL A 19 32.95 -21.07 -23.35
N THR A 20 33.54 -21.58 -24.43
CA THR A 20 33.05 -22.70 -25.22
C THR A 20 33.53 -24.02 -24.62
N VAL A 21 32.64 -24.99 -24.40
CA VAL A 21 32.99 -26.42 -24.41
C VAL A 21 31.89 -27.18 -25.15
N GLY A 22 32.26 -27.74 -26.30
CA GLY A 22 31.48 -28.78 -26.98
C GLY A 22 31.76 -30.14 -26.38
N GLY A 23 30.77 -31.02 -26.41
CA GLY A 23 30.88 -32.41 -26.02
C GLY A 23 29.66 -33.20 -26.47
N ALA A 24 29.82 -33.93 -27.57
CA ALA A 24 28.83 -34.87 -28.08
C ALA A 24 28.74 -36.12 -27.17
N GLY A 25 27.54 -36.68 -27.05
CA GLY A 25 27.33 -37.97 -26.41
C GLY A 25 25.92 -38.48 -26.63
N MET A 26 25.70 -39.16 -27.77
CA MET A 26 24.57 -40.06 -27.95
C MET A 26 24.86 -41.35 -27.19
N ALA A 27 23.92 -41.79 -26.35
CA ALA A 27 23.84 -43.17 -25.89
C ALA A 27 22.36 -43.54 -25.74
N ALA A 28 21.89 -44.38 -26.67
CA ALA A 28 20.66 -45.13 -26.52
C ALA A 28 20.91 -46.29 -25.53
N GLY A 29 19.96 -46.50 -24.62
CA GLY A 29 19.96 -47.64 -23.70
C GLY A 29 18.56 -47.97 -23.24
N CYS A 30 17.95 -48.98 -23.87
CA CYS A 30 16.80 -49.71 -23.34
C CYS A 30 17.25 -50.56 -22.16
N GLY A 31 16.45 -50.62 -21.09
CA GLY A 31 16.63 -51.61 -20.03
C GLY A 31 15.70 -51.31 -18.86
N GLY A 32 14.55 -51.98 -18.82
CA GLY A 32 13.63 -51.89 -17.69
C GLY A 32 14.19 -52.58 -16.45
N SER A 33 13.79 -52.09 -15.29
CA SER A 33 13.60 -52.86 -14.05
C SER A 33 12.72 -52.03 -13.13
N GLU A 34 11.66 -52.67 -12.65
CA GLU A 34 10.77 -52.20 -11.59
C GLU A 34 11.60 -52.09 -10.31
N ASP A 35 11.64 -50.91 -9.69
CA ASP A 35 12.11 -50.73 -8.32
C ASP A 35 11.19 -49.73 -7.60
N ASP A 36 10.32 -50.29 -6.77
CA ASP A 36 9.65 -49.62 -5.66
C ASP A 36 10.72 -49.10 -4.69
N GLY A 37 10.95 -47.79 -4.70
CA GLY A 37 12.06 -47.19 -3.95
C GLY A 37 11.76 -45.78 -3.49
N GLY A 38 10.91 -45.67 -2.47
CA GLY A 38 10.93 -44.58 -1.49
C GLY A 38 11.10 -43.19 -2.08
N GLY A 39 10.09 -42.72 -2.80
CA GLY A 39 9.95 -41.30 -3.12
C GLY A 39 10.03 -40.52 -1.81
N THR A 40 11.18 -39.88 -1.58
CA THR A 40 11.28 -38.81 -0.61
C THR A 40 10.27 -37.79 -1.14
N THR A 41 9.12 -37.70 -0.47
CA THR A 41 8.24 -36.56 -0.63
C THR A 41 9.10 -35.36 -0.27
N THR A 42 9.71 -34.73 -1.28
CA THR A 42 9.94 -33.30 -1.23
C THR A 42 8.55 -32.75 -0.99
N THR A 43 8.23 -32.54 0.29
CA THR A 43 7.09 -31.74 0.68
C THR A 43 7.24 -30.49 -0.16
N ASP A 44 6.33 -30.30 -1.11
CA ASP A 44 6.14 -29.01 -1.74
C ASP A 44 6.07 -28.02 -0.58
N GLN A 45 7.16 -27.29 -0.37
CA GLN A 45 7.24 -26.30 0.69
C GLN A 45 6.33 -25.18 0.22
N GLY A 46 5.05 -25.29 0.59
CA GLY A 46 4.03 -24.31 0.29
C GLY A 46 4.47 -22.92 0.74
N CYS A 47 3.78 -21.90 0.24
CA CYS A 47 4.14 -20.52 0.51
C CYS A 47 3.73 -20.02 1.91
N GLU A 48 3.40 -20.92 2.84
CA GLU A 48 3.08 -20.66 4.24
C GLU A 48 4.21 -19.93 4.99
N GLN A 49 3.83 -19.07 5.95
CA GLN A 49 4.77 -18.38 6.83
C GLN A 49 5.32 -19.37 7.87
N THR A 50 6.61 -19.65 7.77
CA THR A 50 7.30 -20.53 8.73
C THR A 50 8.05 -19.77 9.82
N GLU A 51 8.34 -18.48 9.59
CA GLU A 51 9.02 -17.64 10.56
C GLU A 51 8.06 -17.32 11.72
N PRO A 52 8.40 -17.73 12.98
CA PRO A 52 7.52 -17.52 14.13
C PRO A 52 7.14 -16.05 14.35
N ALA A 53 8.02 -15.12 13.98
CA ALA A 53 7.76 -13.69 14.06
C ALA A 53 6.73 -13.17 13.03
N CYS A 54 6.26 -14.04 12.12
CA CYS A 54 5.42 -13.69 10.98
C CYS A 54 4.16 -14.58 10.86
N SER A 55 4.03 -15.62 11.68
CA SER A 55 2.98 -16.64 11.57
C SER A 55 1.89 -16.52 12.65
N VAL A 56 1.89 -15.42 13.41
CA VAL A 56 0.89 -15.18 14.46
C VAL A 56 -0.44 -14.76 13.84
N GLY A 57 -1.51 -15.51 14.12
CA GLY A 57 -2.89 -15.13 13.77
C GLY A 57 -3.29 -15.28 12.30
N GLY A 58 -2.47 -15.91 11.45
CA GLY A 58 -2.80 -16.15 10.04
C GLY A 58 -2.51 -14.96 9.10
N CYS A 59 -1.88 -13.90 9.61
CA CYS A 59 -1.27 -12.82 8.83
C CYS A 59 0.14 -12.51 9.35
N VAL A 60 0.81 -11.52 8.77
CA VAL A 60 2.14 -11.07 9.22
C VAL A 60 1.99 -10.05 10.35
N ALA A 61 1.54 -10.52 11.51
CA ALA A 61 1.37 -9.74 12.73
C ALA A 61 2.70 -9.57 13.48
N LEU A 62 3.09 -8.33 13.79
CA LEU A 62 4.29 -7.99 14.57
C LEU A 62 4.02 -7.88 16.08
N LYS A 63 2.74 -7.97 16.46
CA LYS A 63 2.26 -7.96 17.84
C LYS A 63 1.13 -8.96 17.95
N ASP A 64 1.08 -9.69 19.06
CA ASP A 64 -0.08 -10.50 19.41
C ASP A 64 -1.06 -9.67 20.25
N ASN A 65 -2.28 -9.54 19.72
CA ASN A 65 -3.41 -8.81 20.29
C ASN A 65 -4.46 -9.74 20.91
N ALA A 66 -4.18 -11.05 21.03
CA ALA A 66 -5.12 -11.99 21.63
C ALA A 66 -5.59 -11.52 23.01
N GLY A 67 -6.92 -11.41 23.18
CA GLY A 67 -7.55 -10.98 24.42
C GLY A 67 -7.38 -9.49 24.77
N GLN A 68 -6.80 -8.67 23.89
CA GLN A 68 -6.70 -7.22 24.11
C GLN A 68 -8.01 -6.51 23.74
N GLU A 69 -8.47 -5.61 24.61
CA GLU A 69 -9.63 -4.74 24.32
C GLU A 69 -9.24 -3.50 23.52
N LYS A 70 -7.97 -3.11 23.57
CA LYS A 70 -7.40 -2.02 22.80
C LYS A 70 -6.15 -2.48 22.08
N PHE A 71 -6.11 -2.31 20.77
CA PHE A 71 -5.04 -2.87 19.94
C PHE A 71 -4.80 -2.08 18.66
N GLY A 72 -3.59 -2.23 18.12
CA GLY A 72 -3.13 -1.56 16.91
C GLY A 72 -3.03 -2.49 15.71
N LEU A 73 -3.39 -1.96 14.55
CA LEU A 73 -3.24 -2.56 13.24
C LEU A 73 -2.54 -1.55 12.32
N ARG A 74 -1.77 -2.07 11.37
CA ARG A 74 -1.17 -1.31 10.27
C ARG A 74 -1.67 -1.89 8.97
N MET A 75 -2.07 -1.03 8.02
CA MET A 75 -2.39 -1.46 6.67
C MET A 75 -1.21 -2.25 6.08
N SER A 76 -1.47 -3.47 5.61
CA SER A 76 -0.48 -4.39 5.07
C SER A 76 -0.56 -4.50 3.54
N GLN A 77 -1.74 -4.20 2.99
CA GLN A 77 -2.01 -4.14 1.57
C GLN A 77 -3.12 -3.12 1.32
N LEU A 78 -3.05 -2.41 0.19
CA LEU A 78 -4.11 -1.53 -0.29
C LEU A 78 -4.28 -1.76 -1.79
N THR A 79 -5.45 -2.21 -2.19
CA THR A 79 -5.82 -2.48 -3.57
C THR A 79 -6.80 -1.42 -4.04
N VAL A 80 -6.30 -0.40 -4.75
CA VAL A 80 -7.16 0.68 -5.26
C VAL A 80 -7.83 0.23 -6.56
N THR A 81 -9.16 0.36 -6.63
CA THR A 81 -9.98 -0.04 -7.79
C THR A 81 -10.62 1.15 -8.50
N ALA A 82 -10.72 2.30 -7.84
CA ALA A 82 -11.12 3.57 -8.45
C ALA A 82 -10.37 4.75 -7.82
N PRO A 83 -10.10 5.82 -8.59
CA PRO A 83 -10.38 5.96 -10.02
C PRO A 83 -9.38 5.21 -10.90
N GLU A 84 -9.72 4.97 -12.18
CA GLU A 84 -8.91 4.20 -13.14
C GLU A 84 -7.46 4.73 -13.25
N ALA A 85 -7.27 6.04 -13.13
CA ALA A 85 -5.93 6.64 -13.13
C ALA A 85 -5.02 6.08 -12.01
N LEU A 86 -5.59 5.74 -10.85
CA LEU A 86 -4.84 5.13 -9.75
C LEU A 86 -4.67 3.63 -9.91
N THR A 87 -5.40 2.97 -10.82
CA THR A 87 -5.21 1.54 -11.14
C THR A 87 -4.07 1.32 -12.13
N ASN A 88 -3.39 2.38 -12.58
CA ASN A 88 -2.21 2.28 -13.41
C ASN A 88 -1.11 1.44 -12.72
N PRO A 89 -0.43 0.50 -13.43
CA PRO A 89 0.57 -0.36 -12.82
C PRO A 89 1.69 0.37 -12.08
N THR A 90 2.15 1.53 -12.56
CA THR A 90 3.20 2.32 -11.90
C THR A 90 2.69 2.88 -10.58
N VAL A 91 1.46 3.40 -10.53
CA VAL A 91 0.87 3.93 -9.29
C VAL A 91 0.61 2.80 -8.30
N GLN A 92 0.02 1.69 -8.75
CA GLN A 92 -0.19 0.50 -7.93
C GLN A 92 1.12 -0.07 -7.39
N GLN A 93 2.20 -0.02 -8.17
CA GLN A 93 3.52 -0.43 -7.70
C GLN A 93 4.03 0.52 -6.60
N ILE A 94 3.90 1.84 -6.75
CA ILE A 94 4.32 2.81 -5.73
C ILE A 94 3.54 2.58 -4.43
N VAL A 95 2.21 2.52 -4.51
CA VAL A 95 1.33 2.33 -3.35
C VAL A 95 1.56 0.96 -2.73
N GLY A 96 1.52 -0.11 -3.52
CA GLY A 96 1.70 -1.48 -3.04
C GLY A 96 3.05 -1.70 -2.39
N GLN A 97 4.14 -1.21 -2.99
CA GLN A 97 5.47 -1.26 -2.38
C GLN A 97 5.55 -0.39 -1.12
N GLY A 98 4.91 0.78 -1.09
CA GLY A 98 4.87 1.64 0.08
C GLY A 98 4.19 0.97 1.27
N VAL A 99 3.01 0.37 1.06
CA VAL A 99 2.21 -0.26 2.12
C VAL A 99 2.85 -1.56 2.61
N LEU A 100 3.35 -2.40 1.69
CA LEU A 100 3.97 -3.67 2.05
C LEU A 100 5.22 -3.45 2.89
N LEU A 101 5.40 -4.22 3.97
CA LEU A 101 6.58 -4.11 4.82
C LEU A 101 7.86 -4.55 4.10
N ASN A 102 8.97 -3.90 4.44
CA ASN A 102 10.31 -4.41 4.12
C ASN A 102 10.73 -5.44 5.17
N LEU A 103 10.28 -6.68 5.01
CA LEU A 103 10.51 -7.73 5.99
C LEU A 103 10.73 -9.08 5.30
N GLU A 104 11.90 -9.25 4.71
CA GLU A 104 12.25 -10.42 3.89
C GLU A 104 12.13 -11.74 4.65
N SER A 105 12.40 -11.75 5.97
CA SER A 105 12.19 -12.93 6.82
C SER A 105 10.73 -13.42 6.84
N CYS A 106 9.77 -12.55 6.54
CA CYS A 106 8.35 -12.86 6.36
C CYS A 106 7.95 -12.92 4.88
N ARG A 107 8.90 -13.08 3.94
CA ARG A 107 8.63 -13.07 2.48
C ARG A 107 7.95 -11.78 1.98
N LEU A 108 8.13 -10.66 2.69
CA LEU A 108 7.64 -9.36 2.28
C LEU A 108 8.80 -8.50 1.77
N THR A 109 8.68 -7.99 0.55
CA THR A 109 9.74 -7.21 -0.12
C THR A 109 9.27 -5.80 -0.46
N GLY A 110 8.38 -5.25 0.36
CA GLY A 110 7.95 -3.87 0.21
C GLY A 110 8.99 -2.88 0.73
N LYS A 111 8.65 -1.60 0.70
CA LYS A 111 9.45 -0.50 1.25
C LYS A 111 9.01 -0.12 2.67
N GLY A 112 7.75 -0.35 3.05
CA GLY A 112 7.22 0.03 4.36
C GLY A 112 7.15 1.54 4.62
N THR A 113 7.12 2.34 3.55
CA THR A 113 7.16 3.82 3.62
C THR A 113 5.79 4.48 3.65
N PHE A 114 4.72 3.73 3.39
CA PHE A 114 3.35 4.17 3.57
C PHE A 114 2.74 3.45 4.78
N ASN A 115 2.64 4.15 5.90
CA ASN A 115 2.14 3.59 7.16
C ASN A 115 0.82 4.25 7.53
N TRP A 116 -0.27 3.53 7.30
CA TRP A 116 -1.60 3.91 7.77
C TRP A 116 -2.01 2.98 8.91
N LEU A 117 -2.25 3.57 10.08
CA LEU A 117 -2.56 2.86 11.31
C LEU A 117 -4.07 2.89 11.64
N PHE A 118 -4.52 1.86 12.32
CA PHE A 118 -5.83 1.77 12.97
C PHE A 118 -5.62 1.31 14.42
N GLU A 119 -6.14 2.06 15.37
CA GLU A 119 -6.19 1.67 16.78
C GLU A 119 -7.65 1.44 17.14
N MET A 120 -7.99 0.18 17.43
CA MET A 120 -9.32 -0.26 17.80
C MET A 120 -9.47 -0.22 19.32
N ASP A 121 -10.58 0.30 19.81
CA ASP A 121 -10.96 0.28 21.22
C ASP A 121 -12.35 -0.37 21.33
N MET A 122 -12.34 -1.66 21.72
CA MET A 122 -13.54 -2.49 21.79
C MET A 122 -14.46 -2.10 22.94
N THR A 123 -13.90 -1.48 23.98
CA THR A 123 -14.62 -1.05 25.18
C THR A 123 -15.48 0.18 24.89
N THR A 124 -14.95 1.11 24.10
CA THR A 124 -15.63 2.37 23.74
C THR A 124 -16.26 2.35 22.35
N SER A 125 -16.04 1.28 21.58
CA SER A 125 -16.46 1.17 20.17
C SER A 125 -15.93 2.33 19.31
N MET A 126 -14.67 2.69 19.55
CA MET A 126 -13.98 3.77 18.83
C MET A 126 -12.84 3.20 18.01
N VAL A 127 -12.61 3.80 16.84
CA VAL A 127 -11.42 3.59 16.04
C VAL A 127 -10.69 4.92 15.88
N ARG A 128 -9.38 4.91 16.15
CA ARG A 128 -8.47 6.00 15.83
C ARG A 128 -7.64 5.62 14.61
N THR A 129 -7.56 6.47 13.61
CA THR A 129 -6.85 6.16 12.36
C THR A 129 -6.12 7.37 11.78
N GLY A 130 -4.98 7.13 11.14
CA GLY A 130 -4.11 8.17 10.59
C GLY A 130 -2.77 7.64 10.11
N GLY A 131 -1.93 8.56 9.62
CA GLY A 131 -0.59 8.25 9.14
C GLY A 131 0.46 8.11 10.23
N ALA A 132 1.57 7.47 9.88
CA ALA A 132 2.76 7.33 10.71
C ALA A 132 4.05 7.44 9.88
N LEU A 133 5.15 7.76 10.54
CA LEU A 133 6.47 7.79 9.89
C LEU A 133 6.93 6.39 9.44
N PRO A 134 7.73 6.31 8.36
CA PRO A 134 8.47 5.11 8.00
C PRO A 134 9.42 4.66 9.12
N ARG A 135 9.72 3.36 9.15
CA ARG A 135 10.61 2.77 10.14
C ARG A 135 11.64 1.89 9.45
N GLN A 136 12.91 2.06 9.80
CA GLN A 136 13.99 1.20 9.30
C GLN A 136 13.80 -0.25 9.72
N ASP A 137 13.45 -0.47 10.99
CA ASP A 137 13.04 -1.78 11.49
C ASP A 137 11.57 -1.72 11.94
N PRO A 138 10.65 -2.39 11.23
CA PRO A 138 9.24 -2.38 11.60
C PRO A 138 8.95 -3.14 12.91
N ARG A 139 9.91 -3.94 13.42
CA ARG A 139 9.79 -4.68 14.69
C ARG A 139 10.27 -3.89 15.89
N ALA A 140 10.99 -2.79 15.70
CA ALA A 140 11.69 -2.10 16.78
C ALA A 140 10.77 -1.20 17.62
N GLY A 141 9.88 -1.74 18.46
CA GLY A 141 8.96 -0.91 19.27
C GLY A 141 7.68 -0.51 18.51
N GLY A 142 6.89 0.43 19.03
CA GLY A 142 5.60 0.80 18.45
C GLY A 142 5.67 1.88 17.38
N TYR A 143 4.58 1.99 16.62
CA TYR A 143 4.33 3.12 15.72
C TYR A 143 3.58 4.21 16.50
N CYS A 144 3.64 5.45 16.02
CA CYS A 144 2.87 6.55 16.57
C CYS A 144 2.13 7.27 15.43
N PHE A 145 0.99 7.87 15.74
CA PHE A 145 0.25 8.70 14.81
C PHE A 145 0.94 10.06 14.66
N LEU A 146 1.04 10.53 13.43
CA LEU A 146 1.49 11.89 13.13
C LEU A 146 0.44 12.91 13.58
N ASP A 147 0.89 13.99 14.23
CA ASP A 147 0.10 15.17 14.55
C ASP A 147 0.97 16.40 14.26
N GLU A 148 1.07 16.73 12.98
CA GLU A 148 1.97 17.76 12.46
C GLU A 148 1.31 18.57 11.33
N GLN A 149 2.03 19.59 10.87
CA GLN A 149 1.57 20.49 9.82
C GLN A 149 2.54 20.42 8.64
N GLU A 150 2.05 20.02 7.47
CA GLU A 150 2.81 20.02 6.22
C GLU A 150 2.29 21.14 5.32
N GLY A 151 3.04 22.24 5.23
CA GLY A 151 2.56 23.47 4.59
C GLY A 151 1.23 23.95 5.19
N THR A 152 0.16 23.99 4.38
CA THR A 152 -1.19 24.37 4.82
C THR A 152 -2.05 23.19 5.28
N PHE A 153 -1.53 21.97 5.20
CA PHE A 153 -2.30 20.76 5.49
C PHE A 153 -1.99 20.20 6.89
N PRO A 154 -2.98 20.13 7.79
CA PRO A 154 -2.80 19.44 9.07
C PRO A 154 -2.86 17.92 8.86
N ILE A 155 -1.80 17.22 9.23
CA ILE A 155 -1.74 15.76 9.27
C ILE A 155 -2.00 15.35 10.72
N LYS A 156 -3.18 14.77 10.98
CA LYS A 156 -3.57 14.32 12.32
C LYS A 156 -4.47 13.09 12.26
N PRO A 157 -4.47 12.21 13.27
CA PRO A 157 -5.40 11.11 13.31
C PRO A 157 -6.82 11.62 13.55
N VAL A 158 -7.80 10.85 13.10
CA VAL A 158 -9.21 11.01 13.44
C VAL A 158 -9.63 9.91 14.41
N THR A 159 -10.58 10.22 15.29
CA THR A 159 -11.16 9.23 16.21
C THR A 159 -12.67 9.28 16.07
N VAL A 160 -13.24 8.15 15.66
CA VAL A 160 -14.66 8.03 15.32
C VAL A 160 -15.25 6.77 15.93
N ALA A 161 -16.56 6.78 16.15
CA ALA A 161 -17.27 5.57 16.53
C ALA A 161 -17.35 4.61 15.35
N TYR A 162 -17.29 3.31 15.63
CA TYR A 162 -17.60 2.27 14.66
C TYR A 162 -18.85 1.50 15.07
N THR A 163 -19.49 0.85 14.11
CA THR A 163 -20.60 -0.07 14.32
C THR A 163 -20.13 -1.49 14.07
N LEU A 164 -20.49 -2.42 14.95
CA LEU A 164 -20.28 -3.86 14.77
C LEU A 164 -21.63 -4.53 14.50
N ALA A 165 -21.80 -5.10 13.31
CA ALA A 165 -22.97 -5.85 12.91
C ALA A 165 -22.54 -7.15 12.22
N ASP A 166 -23.10 -8.29 12.62
CA ASP A 166 -22.82 -9.60 12.00
C ASP A 166 -21.32 -9.97 11.93
N GLY A 167 -20.53 -9.50 12.90
CA GLY A 167 -19.07 -9.72 12.94
C GLY A 167 -18.26 -8.81 12.00
N GLU A 168 -18.92 -7.84 11.36
CA GLU A 168 -18.30 -6.85 10.48
C GLU A 168 -18.32 -5.46 11.12
N ILE A 169 -17.19 -4.77 11.02
CA ILE A 169 -17.02 -3.41 11.51
C ILE A 169 -17.19 -2.43 10.35
N SER A 170 -17.92 -1.35 10.60
CA SER A 170 -18.05 -0.21 9.68
C SER A 170 -17.84 1.10 10.43
N ALA A 171 -17.19 2.08 9.81
CA ALA A 171 -16.91 3.38 10.43
C ALA A 171 -16.90 4.50 9.38
N VAL A 172 -17.51 5.63 9.72
CA VAL A 172 -17.40 6.87 8.94
C VAL A 172 -16.26 7.68 9.53
N LEU A 173 -15.11 7.68 8.85
CA LEU A 173 -13.87 8.31 9.31
C LEU A 173 -13.90 9.83 9.13
N GLY A 174 -14.64 10.32 8.13
CA GLY A 174 -14.68 11.74 7.78
C GLY A 174 -13.49 12.15 6.92
N ASP A 175 -12.98 13.36 7.13
CA ASP A 175 -11.84 13.87 6.37
C ASP A 175 -10.53 13.41 6.99
N LEU A 176 -9.66 12.83 6.18
CA LEU A 176 -8.38 12.28 6.60
C LEU A 176 -7.31 12.62 5.58
N LEU A 177 -6.12 12.96 6.06
CA LEU A 177 -4.95 13.16 5.23
C LEU A 177 -3.89 12.16 5.65
N VAL A 178 -3.47 11.30 4.72
CA VAL A 178 -2.49 10.25 5.02
C VAL A 178 -1.22 10.47 4.19
N PRO A 179 -0.06 10.68 4.83
CA PRO A 179 1.19 10.86 4.12
C PRO A 179 1.73 9.53 3.57
N ILE A 180 2.28 9.61 2.37
CA ILE A 180 2.99 8.55 1.68
C ILE A 180 4.43 9.04 1.50
N TYR A 181 5.37 8.38 2.16
CA TYR A 181 6.79 8.68 1.99
C TYR A 181 7.39 7.76 0.93
N GLU A 182 8.43 8.24 0.26
CA GLU A 182 9.16 7.47 -0.77
C GLU A 182 10.40 6.77 -0.21
N GLU A 183 10.85 7.20 0.99
CA GLU A 183 12.07 6.75 1.66
C GLU A 183 11.81 6.38 3.14
N LEU A 184 12.62 5.47 3.68
CA LEU A 184 12.55 5.05 5.09
C LEU A 184 13.07 6.10 6.07
N VAL A 185 13.89 7.03 5.59
CA VAL A 185 14.38 8.20 6.33
C VAL A 185 13.99 9.40 5.48
N PRO A 186 12.77 9.93 5.65
CA PRO A 186 12.26 10.92 4.72
C PRO A 186 13.08 12.20 4.78
N THR A 187 13.57 12.63 3.61
CA THR A 187 14.27 13.90 3.43
C THR A 187 13.49 14.90 2.57
N SER A 188 12.47 14.41 1.87
CA SER A 188 11.55 15.17 1.02
C SER A 188 10.17 15.33 1.69
N THR A 189 9.34 16.19 1.09
CA THR A 189 7.94 16.36 1.49
C THR A 189 7.16 15.10 1.11
N PRO A 190 6.31 14.54 2.00
CA PRO A 190 5.51 13.37 1.66
C PRO A 190 4.46 13.71 0.59
N ILE A 191 4.08 12.70 -0.19
CA ILE A 191 2.86 12.76 -1.00
C ILE A 191 1.68 12.67 -0.04
N LEU A 192 0.84 13.69 0.00
CA LEU A 192 -0.34 13.70 0.87
C LEU A 192 -1.51 13.08 0.12
N LEU A 193 -2.14 12.03 0.67
CA LEU A 193 -3.36 11.44 0.12
C LEU A 193 -4.59 12.05 0.83
N PRO A 194 -5.26 13.05 0.22
CA PRO A 194 -6.45 13.66 0.80
C PRO A 194 -7.66 12.76 0.59
N LEU A 195 -8.27 12.30 1.68
CA LEU A 195 -9.47 11.50 1.66
C LEU A 195 -10.61 12.30 2.30
N LYS A 196 -11.65 12.59 1.51
CA LYS A 196 -12.87 13.24 1.97
C LYS A 196 -13.98 12.23 2.23
N ALA A 197 -14.71 12.44 3.32
CA ALA A 197 -15.81 11.58 3.74
C ALA A 197 -15.46 10.08 3.66
N ALA A 198 -14.26 9.75 4.12
CA ALA A 198 -13.75 8.39 4.11
C ALA A 198 -14.61 7.49 4.99
N ARG A 199 -14.87 6.28 4.53
CA ARG A 199 -15.61 5.24 5.24
C ARG A 199 -14.94 3.89 5.04
N VAL A 200 -14.94 3.10 6.10
CA VAL A 200 -14.51 1.70 6.09
C VAL A 200 -15.75 0.85 6.27
N GLU A 201 -15.89 -0.20 5.46
CA GLU A 201 -17.01 -1.13 5.52
C GLU A 201 -16.51 -2.58 5.46
N GLY A 202 -17.32 -3.49 6.01
CA GLY A 202 -17.07 -4.93 5.94
C GLY A 202 -15.79 -5.41 6.63
N LEU A 203 -15.22 -4.63 7.55
CA LEU A 203 -13.96 -4.98 8.20
C LEU A 203 -14.16 -6.18 9.13
N LYS A 204 -13.48 -7.28 8.83
CA LYS A 204 -13.49 -8.50 9.66
C LYS A 204 -12.18 -8.65 10.40
N LEU A 205 -12.28 -8.68 11.73
CA LEU A 205 -11.15 -9.01 12.60
C LEU A 205 -11.02 -10.53 12.73
N SER A 206 -9.78 -11.02 12.75
CA SER A 206 -9.49 -12.37 13.21
C SER A 206 -9.87 -12.55 14.69
N ALA A 207 -10.06 -13.80 15.13
CA ALA A 207 -10.49 -14.11 16.50
C ALA A 207 -9.52 -13.61 17.59
N ASP A 208 -8.25 -13.41 17.23
CA ASP A 208 -7.18 -12.91 18.09
C ASP A 208 -6.87 -11.42 17.86
N ASN A 209 -7.69 -10.70 17.07
CA ASN A 209 -7.52 -9.28 16.74
C ASN A 209 -6.19 -8.95 16.02
N ASN A 210 -5.55 -9.97 15.43
CA ASN A 210 -4.25 -9.79 14.79
C ASN A 210 -4.36 -9.35 13.33
N CYS A 211 -5.49 -9.63 12.67
CA CYS A 211 -5.60 -9.51 11.22
C CYS A 211 -6.93 -8.91 10.78
N VAL A 212 -6.85 -8.11 9.71
CA VAL A 212 -7.94 -7.84 8.77
C VAL A 212 -7.52 -8.45 7.44
N GLY A 213 -8.30 -9.38 6.93
CA GLY A 213 -7.88 -10.23 5.82
C GLY A 213 -6.95 -11.35 6.28
N THR A 214 -6.20 -11.95 5.35
CA THR A 214 -5.29 -13.08 5.63
C THR A 214 -4.04 -13.02 4.76
N TYR A 215 -2.96 -13.65 5.21
CA TYR A 215 -1.79 -13.87 4.34
C TYR A 215 -2.11 -14.91 3.26
N ASN A 216 -1.82 -14.57 2.00
CA ASN A 216 -2.22 -15.32 0.82
C ASN A 216 -1.23 -16.43 0.45
N ALA A 217 -0.95 -17.35 1.39
CA ALA A 217 -0.02 -18.45 1.14
C ALA A 217 -0.43 -19.31 -0.08
N GLU A 218 -1.71 -19.56 -0.27
CA GLU A 218 -2.22 -20.40 -1.36
C GLU A 218 -2.12 -19.73 -2.74
N GLY A 219 -2.19 -18.40 -2.80
CA GLY A 219 -2.09 -17.65 -4.04
C GLY A 219 -0.66 -17.29 -4.46
N LEU A 220 0.34 -17.52 -3.60
CA LEU A 220 1.74 -17.26 -3.91
C LEU A 220 2.39 -18.46 -4.62
N LEU A 221 3.35 -18.17 -5.50
CA LEU A 221 3.98 -19.18 -6.35
C LEU A 221 5.36 -19.60 -5.82
N PRO A 222 5.60 -20.90 -5.53
CA PRO A 222 6.93 -21.40 -5.17
C PRO A 222 8.03 -21.10 -6.20
N PRO A 223 7.79 -21.18 -7.53
CA PRO A 223 8.78 -20.77 -8.53
C PRO A 223 9.24 -19.31 -8.40
N ASP A 224 8.37 -18.43 -7.92
CA ASP A 224 8.66 -17.01 -7.66
C ASP A 224 9.17 -16.78 -6.23
N ARG A 225 9.67 -17.85 -5.59
CA ARG A 225 10.16 -17.86 -4.20
C ARG A 225 9.11 -17.39 -3.20
N CYS A 226 7.82 -17.58 -3.52
CA CYS A 226 6.70 -17.13 -2.71
C CYS A 226 6.72 -15.62 -2.43
N LEU A 227 7.29 -14.83 -3.35
CA LEU A 227 7.32 -13.38 -3.24
C LEU A 227 6.05 -12.79 -3.86
N PRO A 228 5.48 -11.75 -3.25
CA PRO A 228 4.28 -11.12 -3.79
C PRO A 228 4.57 -10.31 -5.06
N SER A 229 3.56 -10.22 -5.91
CA SER A 229 3.53 -9.37 -7.09
C SER A 229 2.17 -8.68 -7.22
N VAL A 230 1.98 -7.90 -8.28
CA VAL A 230 0.66 -7.29 -8.59
C VAL A 230 -0.40 -8.37 -8.86
N ASP A 231 -0.01 -9.46 -9.52
CA ASP A 231 -0.93 -10.56 -9.87
C ASP A 231 -1.09 -11.57 -8.72
N TYR A 232 -0.08 -11.66 -7.84
CA TYR A 232 -0.05 -12.58 -6.70
C TYR A 232 0.17 -11.77 -5.40
N PRO A 233 -0.87 -11.10 -4.88
CA PRO A 233 -0.75 -10.25 -3.71
C PRO A 233 -0.36 -11.05 -2.46
N ALA A 234 0.38 -10.41 -1.54
CA ALA A 234 0.79 -11.03 -0.27
C ALA A 234 -0.40 -11.32 0.66
N PHE A 235 -1.50 -10.58 0.51
CA PHE A 235 -2.66 -10.69 1.37
C PHE A 235 -3.94 -10.83 0.55
N VAL A 236 -4.92 -11.50 1.15
CA VAL A 236 -6.33 -11.39 0.74
C VAL A 236 -6.94 -10.27 1.56
N ASP A 237 -7.51 -9.28 0.89
CA ASP A 237 -8.13 -8.12 1.54
C ASP A 237 -9.37 -8.54 2.36
N GLY A 238 -9.60 -7.86 3.49
CA GLY A 238 -10.66 -8.17 4.45
C GLY A 238 -11.55 -7.00 4.84
N ALA A 239 -11.43 -5.87 4.14
CA ALA A 239 -12.23 -4.67 4.34
C ALA A 239 -12.26 -3.83 3.06
N SER A 240 -13.27 -2.96 2.94
CA SER A 240 -13.33 -1.93 1.89
C SER A 240 -13.11 -0.54 2.48
N LEU A 241 -12.56 0.33 1.65
CA LEU A 241 -12.36 1.75 1.90
C LEU A 241 -12.99 2.53 0.75
N GLU A 242 -13.81 3.51 1.10
CA GLU A 242 -14.43 4.41 0.15
C GLU A 242 -14.22 5.85 0.60
N ALA A 243 -13.88 6.73 -0.33
CA ALA A 243 -13.70 8.16 -0.09
C ALA A 243 -13.92 8.94 -1.40
N HIS A 244 -13.66 10.23 -1.38
CA HIS A 244 -13.44 11.01 -2.59
C HIS A 244 -12.28 11.98 -2.43
N ILE A 245 -11.74 12.43 -3.54
CA ILE A 245 -10.61 13.36 -3.63
C ILE A 245 -11.10 14.60 -4.35
N LEU A 246 -11.08 15.77 -3.70
CA LEU A 246 -11.43 17.04 -4.35
C LEU A 246 -10.35 17.42 -5.37
N LEU A 247 -10.77 17.90 -6.55
CA LEU A 247 -9.84 18.32 -7.60
C LEU A 247 -8.90 19.43 -7.14
N GLU A 248 -9.44 20.43 -6.42
CA GLU A 248 -8.65 21.56 -5.91
C GLU A 248 -7.61 21.13 -4.86
N GLU A 249 -7.91 20.10 -4.04
CA GLU A 249 -6.93 19.55 -3.09
C GLU A 249 -5.89 18.70 -3.81
N ALA A 250 -6.32 17.86 -4.77
CA ALA A 250 -5.42 17.05 -5.59
C ALA A 250 -4.43 17.90 -6.40
N ASP A 251 -4.82 19.09 -6.82
CA ASP A 251 -3.93 19.99 -7.57
C ASP A 251 -2.83 20.59 -6.69
N GLN A 252 -3.00 20.59 -5.36
CA GLN A 252 -1.97 21.01 -4.41
C GLN A 252 -0.99 19.90 -4.03
N VAL A 253 -1.37 18.64 -4.19
CA VAL A 253 -0.51 17.48 -3.90
C VAL A 253 0.45 17.28 -5.07
N VAL A 254 1.74 17.44 -4.82
CA VAL A 254 2.80 17.20 -5.81
C VAL A 254 3.35 15.79 -5.66
N VAL A 255 3.47 15.07 -6.78
CA VAL A 255 4.18 13.80 -6.87
C VAL A 255 5.52 14.07 -7.56
N GLU A 256 6.56 14.31 -6.77
CA GLU A 256 7.86 14.77 -7.25
C GLU A 256 8.48 13.80 -8.26
N ASP A 257 8.42 12.50 -7.99
CA ASP A 257 8.89 11.42 -8.87
C ASP A 257 8.25 11.45 -10.26
N LEU A 258 7.04 12.01 -10.39
CA LEU A 258 6.32 12.12 -11.66
C LEU A 258 6.35 13.53 -12.24
N GLY A 259 6.90 14.52 -11.53
CA GLY A 259 6.93 15.92 -11.96
C GLY A 259 5.54 16.52 -12.21
N GLN A 260 4.51 16.04 -11.51
CA GLN A 260 3.12 16.46 -11.72
C GLN A 260 2.30 16.41 -10.44
N SER A 261 1.18 17.13 -10.40
CA SER A 261 0.22 17.05 -9.29
C SER A 261 -0.62 15.77 -9.33
N LEU A 262 -1.22 15.41 -8.20
CA LEU A 262 -2.22 14.34 -8.13
C LEU A 262 -3.41 14.64 -9.06
N CYS A 263 -3.81 15.91 -9.21
CA CYS A 263 -4.87 16.27 -10.16
C CYS A 263 -4.53 15.88 -11.61
N VAL A 264 -3.29 16.16 -12.05
CA VAL A 264 -2.84 15.75 -13.39
C VAL A 264 -2.75 14.24 -13.51
N LEU A 265 -2.28 13.55 -12.46
CA LEU A 265 -2.27 12.08 -12.43
C LEU A 265 -3.68 11.51 -12.62
N LEU A 266 -4.67 12.05 -11.89
CA LEU A 266 -6.07 11.62 -11.94
C LEU A 266 -6.74 11.93 -13.29
N GLY A 267 -6.44 13.08 -13.89
CA GLY A 267 -7.01 13.49 -15.18
C GLY A 267 -6.22 13.04 -16.41
N GLY A 268 -5.08 12.38 -16.22
CA GLY A 268 -4.13 12.05 -17.28
C GLY A 268 -3.45 13.27 -17.93
N SER A 269 -2.51 12.99 -18.85
CA SER A 269 -1.66 14.01 -19.48
C SER A 269 -2.41 15.11 -20.24
N GLY A 270 -3.64 14.85 -20.70
CA GLY A 270 -4.49 15.86 -21.35
C GLY A 270 -4.90 17.01 -20.42
N SER A 271 -4.87 16.76 -19.11
CA SER A 271 -5.29 17.69 -18.06
C SER A 271 -4.17 18.60 -17.56
N SER A 272 -2.94 18.40 -18.04
CA SER A 272 -1.72 19.11 -17.66
C SER A 272 -1.61 20.51 -18.26
N ASP A 273 -1.27 21.51 -17.46
CA ASP A 273 -0.91 22.87 -17.90
C ASP A 273 0.44 22.97 -18.64
N GLY A 274 1.20 21.88 -18.70
CA GLY A 274 2.52 21.80 -19.33
C GLY A 274 3.62 22.56 -18.58
N ALA A 275 3.39 22.99 -17.33
CA ALA A 275 4.39 23.70 -16.53
C ALA A 275 5.58 22.80 -16.13
N ASN A 276 6.73 23.44 -15.86
CA ASN A 276 7.99 22.81 -15.47
C ASN A 276 8.57 23.62 -14.28
N PRO A 277 9.02 22.99 -13.18
CA PRO A 277 9.30 21.55 -13.02
C PRO A 277 8.10 20.66 -12.69
N VAL A 278 7.00 21.23 -12.22
CA VAL A 278 5.80 20.47 -11.82
C VAL A 278 4.61 20.92 -12.65
N SER A 279 3.95 20.00 -13.32
CA SER A 279 2.70 20.30 -14.03
C SER A 279 1.49 20.17 -13.12
N ARG A 280 0.57 21.14 -13.26
CA ARG A 280 -0.71 21.21 -12.55
C ARG A 280 -1.88 21.06 -13.51
N CYS A 281 -3.08 20.92 -12.96
CA CYS A 281 -4.27 20.85 -13.78
C CYS A 281 -4.52 22.17 -14.51
N LYS A 282 -4.89 22.09 -15.80
CA LYS A 282 -5.31 23.24 -16.59
C LYS A 282 -6.46 23.96 -15.90
N ARG A 283 -6.39 25.28 -15.92
CA ARG A 283 -7.42 26.16 -15.39
C ARG A 283 -8.01 27.00 -16.52
N ASP A 284 -9.32 27.23 -16.44
CA ASP A 284 -10.05 28.07 -17.39
C ASP A 284 -9.75 29.57 -17.15
N ALA A 285 -10.39 30.44 -17.93
CA ALA A 285 -10.24 31.89 -17.80
C ALA A 285 -10.76 32.45 -16.46
N GLN A 286 -11.54 31.68 -15.70
CA GLN A 286 -12.06 32.03 -14.38
C GLN A 286 -11.17 31.48 -13.25
N GLY A 287 -10.11 30.74 -13.56
CA GLY A 287 -9.20 30.13 -12.59
C GLY A 287 -9.69 28.80 -12.03
N MET A 288 -10.76 28.23 -12.57
CA MET A 288 -11.30 26.94 -12.14
C MET A 288 -10.60 25.80 -12.88
N ILE A 289 -10.41 24.66 -12.22
CA ILE A 289 -9.87 23.45 -12.88
C ILE A 289 -10.82 23.00 -14.01
N GLU A 290 -10.26 22.84 -15.22
CA GLU A 290 -11.01 22.41 -16.41
C GLU A 290 -11.39 20.92 -16.34
N LEU A 291 -10.53 20.09 -15.74
CA LEU A 291 -10.76 18.67 -15.52
C LEU A 291 -12.09 18.46 -14.78
N LYS A 292 -12.85 17.46 -15.23
CA LYS A 292 -14.09 17.00 -14.59
C LYS A 292 -13.83 15.64 -13.95
N GLY A 293 -14.13 15.54 -12.67
CA GLY A 293 -14.11 14.28 -11.94
C GLY A 293 -15.32 13.40 -12.26
N ASP A 294 -15.37 12.24 -11.62
CA ASP A 294 -16.47 11.27 -11.75
C ASP A 294 -17.48 11.35 -10.59
N PHE A 295 -17.25 12.22 -9.60
CA PHE A 295 -18.02 12.30 -8.38
C PHE A 295 -18.39 13.74 -8.02
N CYS A 296 -19.46 13.90 -7.24
CA CYS A 296 -19.87 15.18 -6.70
C CYS A 296 -19.75 15.21 -5.19
N SER A 297 -18.85 16.04 -4.68
CA SER A 297 -18.53 16.15 -3.26
C SER A 297 -19.72 16.58 -2.40
N THR A 298 -20.59 17.43 -2.97
CA THR A 298 -21.74 18.01 -2.25
C THR A 298 -22.95 17.10 -2.16
N THR A 299 -23.19 16.28 -3.18
CA THR A 299 -24.37 15.38 -3.23
C THR A 299 -24.02 13.94 -2.93
N GLY A 300 -22.73 13.58 -2.92
CA GLY A 300 -22.29 12.20 -2.75
C GLY A 300 -22.67 11.29 -3.92
N ALA A 301 -22.91 11.86 -5.11
CA ALA A 301 -23.41 11.14 -6.28
C ALA A 301 -22.41 11.15 -7.44
N ALA A 302 -22.37 10.05 -8.19
CA ALA A 302 -21.58 9.93 -9.41
C ALA A 302 -22.07 10.93 -10.49
N GLY A 303 -21.13 11.53 -11.22
CA GLY A 303 -21.40 12.38 -12.39
C GLY A 303 -22.09 13.72 -12.12
N GLY A 304 -22.31 14.11 -10.85
CA GLY A 304 -23.00 15.36 -10.48
C GLY A 304 -22.21 16.64 -10.78
N CYS A 305 -21.78 17.37 -9.75
CA CYS A 305 -20.95 18.56 -9.91
C CYS A 305 -19.53 18.29 -10.44
N GLN A 306 -19.08 17.03 -10.43
CA GLN A 306 -17.80 16.58 -11.03
C GLN A 306 -16.57 17.32 -10.50
N ASP A 307 -16.62 17.73 -9.24
CA ASP A 307 -15.57 18.46 -8.54
C ASP A 307 -14.58 17.53 -7.80
N SER A 308 -14.79 16.22 -7.90
CA SER A 308 -14.02 15.21 -7.19
C SER A 308 -13.95 13.89 -7.95
N PHE A 309 -12.94 13.09 -7.59
CA PHE A 309 -12.87 11.70 -7.99
C PHE A 309 -13.29 10.79 -6.84
N ARG A 310 -14.10 9.77 -7.12
CA ARG A 310 -14.38 8.71 -6.16
C ARG A 310 -13.14 7.84 -5.99
N LEU A 311 -12.80 7.55 -4.74
CA LEU A 311 -11.78 6.57 -4.39
C LEU A 311 -12.47 5.33 -3.81
N SER A 312 -12.18 4.18 -4.42
CA SER A 312 -12.62 2.87 -3.95
C SER A 312 -11.40 1.98 -3.82
N ALA A 313 -11.28 1.29 -2.70
CA ALA A 313 -10.20 0.35 -2.45
C ALA A 313 -10.64 -0.79 -1.54
N THR A 314 -9.88 -1.87 -1.55
CA THR A 314 -9.92 -2.92 -0.54
C THR A 314 -8.57 -3.01 0.16
N PHE A 315 -8.53 -3.51 1.39
CA PHE A 315 -7.28 -3.58 2.13
C PHE A 315 -7.22 -4.77 3.09
N ALA A 316 -5.98 -5.11 3.45
CA ALA A 316 -5.63 -5.98 4.57
C ALA A 316 -4.84 -5.19 5.61
N ALA A 317 -4.88 -5.60 6.87
CA ALA A 317 -4.12 -5.00 7.95
C ALA A 317 -3.61 -6.05 8.93
N SER A 318 -2.45 -5.82 9.52
CA SER A 318 -1.81 -6.74 10.46
C SER A 318 -1.43 -6.02 11.76
N ALA A 319 -1.43 -6.76 12.85
CA ALA A 319 -1.19 -6.21 14.18
C ALA A 319 0.21 -5.65 14.37
N ILE A 320 0.25 -4.51 15.06
CA ILE A 320 1.46 -3.79 15.47
C ILE A 320 1.25 -3.20 16.86
N ALA A 321 2.34 -2.81 17.51
CA ALA A 321 2.25 -1.93 18.68
C ALA A 321 2.03 -0.47 18.23
N ILE A 322 1.15 0.26 18.93
CA ILE A 322 0.93 1.70 18.75
C ILE A 322 1.20 2.40 20.08
N ASP A 323 2.10 3.38 20.08
CA ASP A 323 2.60 4.10 21.26
C ASP A 323 1.87 5.44 21.49
N GLY A 324 0.92 5.80 20.63
CA GLY A 324 0.12 7.01 20.75
C GLY A 324 0.40 8.04 19.65
N ILE A 325 0.57 9.30 20.02
CA ILE A 325 0.94 10.40 19.10
C ILE A 325 2.46 10.53 19.09
N CYS A 326 3.05 10.82 17.93
CA CYS A 326 4.48 11.04 17.82
C CYS A 326 4.92 12.27 18.62
N PRO A 327 6.09 12.22 19.27
CA PRO A 327 6.63 13.35 20.04
C PRO A 327 7.05 14.54 19.16
#